data_AF-A0A350PDE5-F1
#
_entry.id   AF-A0A350PDE5-F1
#
_cell.length_a   1.000
_cell.length_b   1.000
_cell.length_c   1.000
_cell.angle_alpha   90.00
_cell.angle_beta   90.00
_cell.angle_gamma   90.00
#
_symmetry.space_group_name_H-M   'P 1'
#
loop_
_entity.id
_entity.type
_entity.pdbx_description
1 polymer ?
#
loop_
_entity_poly.entity_id
_entity_poly.type
_entity_poly.pdbx_seq_one_letter_code
_entity_poly.pdbx_strand_id
1 'polypeptide(L)'
;SGLIGFLTNWLAITMLFRPAQRRPIFGQGLVPAQKDRIAFRLAAAVSEDLINPDIIKQKIQESNAISKYRAQATEYIREVIDDPEFRADLKSLAVNYVDEMVAQPEVRANIAESIIHQIENNIEENSFEKVALKAYSFIKGQEMQTLVEDALTKLPGGVEKGLDKLDNFLDTLPDKIEANSSTIENIVTSLLYKLINQLDVHSLVEDNLREYDEQRLEKLIKNASNDQLQYIQYLGAVLGTLGGFIIWKPIGSLALLILIISITLGLDNLLHWMKKKNIQ
;
A
#
# COMPACT_ATOMS: atom_id res chain seq x y z
N SER A 1 -23.20 -49.45 -15.96
CA SER A 1 -22.21 -49.03 -14.94
C SER A 1 -21.82 -47.55 -15.03
N GLY A 2 -21.56 -46.97 -16.20
CA GLY A 2 -21.15 -45.56 -16.33
C GLY A 2 -22.10 -44.51 -15.74
N LEU A 3 -23.41 -44.73 -15.81
CA LEU A 3 -24.41 -43.81 -15.23
C LEU A 3 -24.36 -43.80 -13.69
N ILE A 4 -24.13 -44.96 -13.07
CA ILE A 4 -23.93 -45.08 -11.61
C ILE A 4 -22.60 -44.45 -11.21
N GLY A 5 -21.51 -44.69 -11.95
CA GLY A 5 -20.21 -44.06 -11.68
C GLY A 5 -20.24 -42.53 -11.76
N PHE A 6 -20.94 -41.99 -12.76
CA PHE A 6 -21.18 -40.55 -12.90
C PHE A 6 -21.97 -39.98 -11.72
N LEU A 7 -23.06 -40.64 -11.31
CA LEU A 7 -23.88 -40.22 -10.17
C LEU A 7 -23.10 -40.28 -8.85
N THR A 8 -22.31 -41.33 -8.64
CA THR A 8 -21.49 -41.48 -7.43
C THR A 8 -20.41 -40.40 -7.35
N ASN A 9 -19.72 -40.10 -8.46
CA ASN A 9 -18.71 -39.05 -8.48
C ASN A 9 -19.34 -37.65 -8.30
N TRP A 10 -20.49 -37.40 -8.93
CA TRP A 10 -21.27 -36.18 -8.73
C TRP A 10 -21.66 -35.97 -7.26
N LEU A 11 -22.13 -37.04 -6.62
CA LEU A 11 -22.50 -37.03 -5.21
C LEU A 11 -21.29 -36.77 -4.32
N ALA A 12 -20.15 -37.42 -4.59
CA ALA A 12 -18.91 -37.21 -3.86
C ALA A 12 -18.42 -35.75 -3.94
N ILE A 13 -18.41 -35.16 -5.15
CA ILE A 13 -18.07 -33.74 -5.33
C ILE A 13 -19.07 -32.85 -4.58
N THR A 14 -20.36 -33.16 -4.65
CA THR A 14 -21.40 -32.39 -3.94
C THR A 14 -21.21 -32.46 -2.41
N MET A 15 -20.80 -33.61 -1.87
CA MET A 15 -20.52 -33.81 -0.45
C MET A 15 -19.24 -33.11 0.03
N LEU A 16 -18.30 -32.74 -0.86
CA LEU A 16 -17.18 -31.90 -0.47
C LEU A 16 -17.64 -30.51 -0.02
N PHE A 17 -18.66 -29.97 -0.68
CA PHE A 17 -19.12 -28.60 -0.49
C PHE A 17 -20.38 -28.48 0.38
N ARG A 18 -21.25 -29.49 0.37
CA ARG A 18 -22.54 -29.48 1.09
C ARG A 18 -22.69 -30.66 2.05
N PRO A 19 -23.42 -30.49 3.16
CA PRO A 19 -24.06 -29.26 3.64
C PRO A 19 -23.05 -28.29 4.27
N ALA A 20 -23.30 -26.98 4.13
CA ALA A 20 -22.45 -25.93 4.69
C ALA A 20 -22.33 -26.07 6.22
N GLN A 21 -23.47 -26.16 6.90
CA GLN A 21 -23.57 -26.38 8.33
C GLN A 21 -23.69 -27.87 8.66
N ARG A 22 -23.19 -28.26 9.83
CA ARG A 22 -23.30 -29.63 10.34
C ARG A 22 -24.76 -30.06 10.51
N ARG A 23 -25.14 -31.16 9.87
CA ARG A 23 -26.45 -31.80 9.99
C ARG A 23 -26.35 -33.16 10.71
N PRO A 24 -27.40 -33.61 11.44
CA PRO A 24 -27.35 -34.85 12.21
C PRO A 24 -27.11 -36.12 11.38
N ILE A 25 -27.63 -36.17 10.15
CA ILE A 25 -27.59 -37.37 9.29
C ILE A 25 -26.43 -37.31 8.28
N PHE A 26 -26.28 -36.17 7.61
CA PHE A 26 -25.32 -36.01 6.50
C PHE A 26 -23.98 -35.41 6.94
N GLY A 27 -23.81 -35.09 8.23
CA GLY A 27 -22.61 -34.42 8.72
C GLY A 27 -22.46 -33.01 8.14
N GLN A 28 -21.21 -32.58 7.94
CA GLN A 28 -20.85 -31.32 7.30
C GLN A 28 -20.01 -31.63 6.06
N GLY A 29 -20.09 -30.80 5.01
CA GLY A 29 -19.21 -30.93 3.86
C GLY A 29 -17.74 -30.81 4.27
N LEU A 30 -16.85 -31.52 3.57
CA LEU A 30 -15.42 -31.57 3.93
C LEU A 30 -14.75 -30.18 3.90
N VAL A 31 -15.11 -29.35 2.91
CA VAL A 31 -14.54 -28.00 2.72
C VAL A 31 -14.97 -27.06 3.85
N PRO A 32 -16.27 -26.88 4.16
CA PRO A 32 -16.71 -26.11 5.33
C PRO A 32 -16.10 -26.62 6.65
N ALA A 33 -16.00 -27.95 6.83
CA ALA A 33 -15.46 -28.55 8.04
C ALA A 33 -13.95 -28.33 8.24
N GLN A 34 -13.19 -28.13 7.16
CA GLN A 34 -11.74 -27.86 7.19
C GLN A 34 -11.41 -26.38 6.94
N LYS A 35 -12.38 -25.47 7.11
CA LYS A 35 -12.22 -24.04 6.84
C LYS A 35 -10.92 -23.46 7.41
N ASP A 36 -10.63 -23.67 8.69
CA ASP A 36 -9.44 -23.09 9.33
C ASP A 36 -8.13 -23.61 8.71
N ARG A 37 -8.08 -24.91 8.41
CA ARG A 37 -6.93 -25.54 7.77
C ARG A 37 -6.73 -25.02 6.34
N ILE A 38 -7.82 -24.82 5.62
CA ILE A 38 -7.78 -24.25 4.26
C ILE A 38 -7.34 -22.79 4.33
N ALA A 39 -7.87 -22.02 5.29
CA ALA A 39 -7.48 -20.63 5.52
C ALA A 39 -5.97 -20.50 5.76
N PHE A 40 -5.42 -21.28 6.69
CA PHE A 40 -3.99 -21.31 6.98
C PHE A 40 -3.14 -21.67 5.75
N ARG A 41 -3.52 -22.73 5.02
CA ARG A 41 -2.76 -23.18 3.84
C ARG A 41 -2.81 -22.18 2.70
N LEU A 42 -3.97 -21.57 2.48
CA LEU A 42 -4.13 -20.54 1.47
C LEU A 42 -3.38 -19.27 1.86
N ALA A 43 -3.45 -18.86 3.12
CA ALA A 43 -2.69 -17.74 3.65
C ALA A 43 -1.18 -17.95 3.47
N ALA A 44 -0.65 -19.13 3.82
CA ALA A 44 0.75 -19.48 3.61
C ALA A 44 1.15 -19.38 2.14
N ALA A 45 0.39 -20.02 1.24
CA ALA A 45 0.67 -19.97 -0.19
C ALA A 45 0.63 -18.53 -0.75
N VAL A 46 -0.33 -17.71 -0.31
CA VAL A 46 -0.43 -16.31 -0.75
C VAL A 46 0.73 -15.49 -0.20
N SER A 47 1.04 -15.61 1.10
CA SER A 47 2.08 -14.80 1.76
C SER A 47 3.51 -15.18 1.36
N GLU A 48 3.75 -16.45 1.02
CA GLU A 48 5.08 -16.93 0.62
C GLU A 48 5.33 -16.71 -0.87
N ASP A 49 4.37 -17.11 -1.73
CA ASP A 49 4.62 -17.22 -3.17
C ASP A 49 4.03 -16.08 -4.01
N LEU A 50 2.98 -15.39 -3.53
CA LEU A 50 2.23 -14.42 -4.34
C LEU A 50 2.42 -12.98 -3.92
N ILE A 51 2.22 -12.69 -2.63
CA ILE A 51 2.24 -11.35 -2.05
C ILE A 51 3.16 -11.38 -0.84
N ASN A 52 4.47 -11.38 -1.13
CA ASN A 52 5.50 -11.28 -0.12
C ASN A 52 6.20 -9.90 -0.18
N PRO A 53 6.86 -9.47 0.90
CA PRO A 53 7.54 -8.18 0.96
C PRO A 53 8.48 -7.91 -0.21
N ASP A 54 9.18 -8.93 -0.70
CA ASP A 54 10.21 -8.76 -1.72
C ASP A 54 9.60 -8.58 -3.12
N ILE A 55 8.55 -9.34 -3.44
CA ILE A 55 7.76 -9.15 -4.66
C ILE A 55 7.13 -7.74 -4.68
N ILE A 56 6.58 -7.28 -3.55
CA ILE A 56 5.97 -5.94 -3.45
C ILE A 56 7.02 -4.86 -3.72
N LYS A 57 8.19 -4.93 -3.06
CA LYS A 57 9.29 -3.98 -3.26
C LYS A 57 9.75 -3.97 -4.71
N GLN A 58 9.97 -5.13 -5.30
CA GLN A 58 10.36 -5.28 -6.70
C GLN A 58 9.31 -4.63 -7.62
N LYS A 59 8.03 -4.91 -7.39
CA LYS A 59 6.96 -4.34 -8.23
C LYS A 59 6.87 -2.83 -8.14
N ILE A 60 7.08 -2.26 -6.94
CA ILE A 60 7.13 -0.81 -6.75
C ILE A 60 8.29 -0.19 -7.53
N GLN A 61 9.48 -0.80 -7.47
CA GLN A 61 10.64 -0.34 -8.23
C GLN A 61 10.42 -0.43 -9.75
N GLU A 62 9.95 -1.57 -10.25
CA GLU A 62 9.69 -1.78 -11.68
C GLU A 62 8.66 -0.79 -12.25
N SER A 63 7.68 -0.40 -11.44
CA SER A 63 6.62 0.52 -11.86
C SER A 63 7.07 1.99 -11.97
N ASN A 64 8.26 2.34 -11.47
CA ASN A 64 8.70 3.72 -11.28
C ASN A 64 7.67 4.59 -10.52
N ALA A 65 6.85 3.98 -9.66
CA ALA A 65 5.77 4.67 -8.96
C ALA A 65 6.29 5.82 -8.10
N ILE A 66 7.42 5.62 -7.41
CA ILE A 66 8.01 6.64 -6.52
C ILE A 66 8.35 7.91 -7.31
N SER A 67 9.07 7.78 -8.43
CA SER A 67 9.42 8.92 -9.27
C SER A 67 8.19 9.59 -9.89
N LYS A 68 7.20 8.80 -10.33
CA LYS A 68 5.95 9.31 -10.88
C LYS A 68 5.17 10.15 -9.85
N TYR A 69 4.96 9.61 -8.65
CA TYR A 69 4.22 10.32 -7.60
C TYR A 69 5.00 11.50 -7.01
N ARG A 70 6.33 11.42 -6.98
CA ARG A 70 7.19 12.57 -6.64
C ARG A 70 6.97 13.72 -7.62
N ALA A 71 7.04 13.45 -8.93
CA ALA A 71 6.83 14.47 -9.95
C ALA A 71 5.42 15.09 -9.86
N GLN A 72 4.39 14.26 -9.65
CA GLN A 72 3.03 14.75 -9.40
C GLN A 72 2.93 15.60 -8.13
N ALA A 73 3.58 15.20 -7.04
CA ALA A 73 3.61 15.97 -5.80
C ALA A 73 4.32 17.32 -5.99
N THR A 74 5.44 17.36 -6.73
CA THR A 74 6.12 18.63 -7.06
C THR A 74 5.19 19.56 -7.84
N GLU A 75 4.39 19.04 -8.77
CA GLU A 75 3.43 19.85 -9.53
C GLU A 75 2.30 20.39 -8.65
N TYR A 76 1.71 19.56 -7.78
CA TYR A 76 0.72 20.03 -6.81
C TYR A 76 1.28 21.08 -5.86
N ILE A 77 2.53 20.90 -5.41
CA ILE A 77 3.23 21.88 -4.58
C ILE A 77 3.41 23.20 -5.35
N ARG A 78 3.76 23.15 -6.64
CA ARG A 78 3.88 24.33 -7.49
C ARG A 78 2.53 25.05 -7.61
N GLU A 79 1.46 24.33 -7.91
CA GLU A 79 0.11 24.88 -8.02
C GLU A 79 -0.34 25.58 -6.73
N VAL A 80 -0.13 24.94 -5.57
CA VAL A 80 -0.47 25.52 -4.27
C VAL A 80 0.39 26.73 -3.93
N ILE A 81 1.69 26.68 -4.24
CA ILE A 81 2.60 27.80 -3.98
C ILE A 81 2.28 28.99 -4.88
N ASP A 82 1.91 28.77 -6.13
CA ASP A 82 1.60 29.84 -7.08
C ASP A 82 0.26 30.53 -6.80
N ASP A 83 -0.58 29.95 -5.94
CA ASP A 83 -1.83 30.55 -5.49
C ASP A 83 -1.56 31.82 -4.63
N PRO A 84 -2.00 33.00 -5.08
CA PRO A 84 -1.84 34.25 -4.33
C PRO A 84 -2.56 34.22 -2.97
N GLU A 85 -3.67 33.51 -2.83
CA GLU A 85 -4.43 33.40 -1.58
C GLU A 85 -3.62 32.63 -0.54
N PHE A 86 -3.07 31.48 -0.92
CA PHE A 86 -2.16 30.70 -0.07
C PHE A 86 -0.94 31.51 0.38
N ARG A 87 -0.32 32.30 -0.52
CA ARG A 87 0.81 33.17 -0.15
C ARG A 87 0.42 34.24 0.86
N ALA A 88 -0.74 34.87 0.67
CA ALA A 88 -1.26 35.87 1.60
C ALA A 88 -1.55 35.25 2.98
N ASP A 89 -2.18 34.09 3.00
CA ASP A 89 -2.50 33.34 4.22
C ASP A 89 -1.23 32.90 4.97
N LEU A 90 -0.21 32.40 4.25
CA LEU A 90 1.09 32.08 4.85
C LEU A 90 1.75 33.29 5.49
N LYS A 91 1.72 34.45 4.81
CA LYS A 91 2.27 35.70 5.37
C LYS A 91 1.49 36.13 6.60
N SER A 92 0.15 36.08 6.54
CA SER A 92 -0.71 36.42 7.68
C SER A 92 -0.46 35.48 8.86
N LEU A 93 -0.33 34.17 8.62
CA LEU A 93 -0.02 33.18 9.65
C LEU A 93 1.31 33.50 10.35
N ALA A 94 2.35 33.87 9.60
CA ALA A 94 3.64 34.24 10.17
C ALA A 94 3.57 35.54 11.00
N VAL A 95 2.86 36.56 10.51
CA VAL A 95 2.67 37.82 11.24
C VAL A 95 1.86 37.58 12.51
N ASN A 96 0.74 36.85 12.42
CA ASN A 96 -0.12 36.53 13.56
C ASN A 96 0.62 35.71 14.61
N TYR A 97 1.43 34.72 14.22
CA TYR A 97 2.24 33.95 15.15
C TYR A 97 3.22 34.86 15.93
N VAL A 98 3.86 35.80 15.25
CA VAL A 98 4.76 36.76 15.89
C VAL A 98 3.99 37.74 16.77
N ASP A 99 2.82 38.21 16.33
CA ASP A 99 1.96 39.11 17.10
C ASP A 99 1.49 38.45 18.40
N GLU A 100 0.99 37.21 18.33
CA GLU A 100 0.59 36.42 19.50
C GLU A 100 1.78 36.14 20.44
N MET A 101 2.95 35.82 19.88
CA MET A 101 4.17 35.58 20.65
C MET A 101 4.59 36.84 21.41
N VAL A 102 4.52 38.01 20.78
CA VAL A 102 4.86 39.30 21.40
C VAL A 102 3.76 39.81 22.33
N ALA A 103 2.49 39.43 22.13
CA ALA A 103 1.42 39.84 23.03
C ALA A 103 1.64 39.34 24.47
N GLN A 104 2.27 38.17 24.63
CA GLN A 104 2.57 37.56 25.92
C GLN A 104 3.61 38.37 26.71
N PRO A 105 3.27 38.89 27.92
CA PRO A 105 4.20 39.70 28.71
C PRO A 105 5.48 38.95 29.10
N GLU A 106 5.38 37.66 29.42
CA GLU A 106 6.54 36.82 29.78
C GLU A 106 7.52 36.70 28.61
N VAL A 107 7.00 36.52 27.39
CA VAL A 107 7.83 36.39 26.19
C VAL A 107 8.54 37.72 25.88
N ARG A 108 7.84 38.85 26.00
CA ARG A 108 8.46 40.18 25.84
C ARG A 108 9.55 40.43 26.86
N ALA A 109 9.30 40.14 28.14
CA ALA A 109 10.28 40.32 29.20
C ALA A 109 11.53 39.44 28.96
N ASN A 110 11.35 38.17 28.62
CA ASN A 110 12.44 37.24 28.33
C ASN A 110 13.27 37.67 27.11
N ILE A 111 12.60 38.10 26.03
CA ILE A 111 13.28 38.59 24.83
C ILE A 111 14.01 39.91 25.15
N ALA A 112 13.38 40.82 25.90
CA ALA A 112 13.99 42.09 26.29
C ALA A 112 15.26 41.88 27.13
N GLU A 113 15.19 41.01 28.14
CA GLU A 113 16.33 40.63 28.98
C GLU A 113 17.44 39.99 28.14
N SER A 114 17.09 39.08 27.23
CA SER A 114 18.06 38.45 26.33
C SER A 114 18.73 39.46 25.39
N ILE A 115 18.00 40.43 24.87
CA ILE A 115 18.55 41.48 24.00
C ILE A 115 19.53 42.36 24.79
N ILE A 116 19.13 42.80 25.99
CA ILE A 116 19.98 43.63 26.86
C ILE A 116 21.28 42.87 27.20
N HIS A 117 21.16 41.61 27.61
CA HIS A 117 22.31 40.77 27.94
C HIS A 117 23.23 40.54 26.73
N GLN A 118 22.69 40.34 25.53
CA GLN A 118 23.50 40.23 24.30
C GLN A 118 24.21 41.54 23.96
N ILE A 119 23.58 42.70 24.14
CA ILE A 119 24.22 44.00 23.93
C ILE A 119 25.38 44.16 24.93
N GLU A 120 25.19 43.84 26.21
CA GLU A 120 26.25 43.96 27.23
C GLU A 120 27.44 43.02 26.98
N ASN A 121 27.21 41.83 26.43
CA ASN A 121 28.25 40.84 26.17
C ASN A 121 29.02 41.07 24.86
N ASN A 122 28.39 41.70 23.86
CA ASN A 122 29.06 42.02 22.59
C ASN A 122 29.98 43.26 22.69
N ILE A 123 29.95 43.99 23.80
CA ILE A 123 30.87 45.11 24.05
C ILE A 123 32.14 44.59 24.73
N GLU A 124 33.30 45.04 24.22
CA GLU A 124 34.62 44.71 24.75
C GLU A 124 34.72 44.96 26.26
N GLU A 125 35.33 44.00 26.96
CA GLU A 125 35.24 43.88 28.42
C GLU A 125 35.87 45.05 29.20
N ASN A 126 36.76 45.82 28.55
CA ASN A 126 37.47 46.97 29.11
C ASN A 126 37.17 48.29 28.38
N SER A 127 36.09 48.35 27.61
CA SER A 127 35.75 49.54 26.84
C SER A 127 34.98 50.56 27.69
N PHE A 128 35.17 51.85 27.39
CA PHE A 128 34.41 52.92 28.05
C PHE A 128 32.90 52.78 27.79
N GLU A 129 32.52 52.28 26.62
CA GLU A 129 31.14 51.99 26.23
C GLU A 129 30.49 50.94 27.14
N LYS A 130 31.22 49.91 27.57
CA LYS A 130 30.68 48.88 28.49
C LYS A 130 30.42 49.45 29.87
N VAL A 131 31.33 50.28 30.37
CA VAL A 131 31.19 50.96 31.67
C VAL A 131 30.03 51.95 31.62
N ALA A 132 29.92 52.73 30.55
CA ALA A 132 28.82 53.66 30.34
C ALA A 132 27.47 52.94 30.21
N LEU A 133 27.41 51.84 29.45
CA LEU A 133 26.21 51.04 29.29
C LEU A 133 25.77 50.40 30.61
N LYS A 134 26.71 49.81 31.38
CA LYS A 134 26.42 49.25 32.71
C LYS A 134 25.95 50.31 33.70
N ALA A 135 26.56 51.50 33.69
CA ALA A 135 26.11 52.60 34.53
C ALA A 135 24.68 53.05 34.16
N TYR A 136 24.39 53.12 32.85
CA TYR A 136 23.06 53.43 32.36
C TYR A 136 22.04 52.33 32.66
N SER A 137 22.37 51.04 32.48
CA SER A 137 21.49 49.92 32.83
C SER A 137 21.28 49.78 34.34
N PHE A 138 22.27 50.13 35.16
CA PHE A 138 22.12 50.16 36.62
C PHE A 138 21.21 51.29 37.12
N ILE A 139 21.29 52.48 36.51
CA ILE A 139 20.51 53.66 36.93
C ILE A 139 19.12 53.69 36.28
N LYS A 140 18.97 53.16 35.06
CA LYS A 140 17.78 53.26 34.20
C LYS A 140 17.28 51.90 33.71
N GLY A 141 17.59 50.80 34.40
CA GLY A 141 17.30 49.43 33.95
C GLY A 141 15.84 49.18 33.55
N GLN A 142 14.89 49.67 34.35
CA GLN A 142 13.46 49.59 34.02
C GLN A 142 13.09 50.37 32.75
N GLU A 143 13.66 51.57 32.55
CA GLU A 143 13.39 52.34 31.33
C GLU A 143 13.92 51.61 30.09
N MET A 144 15.11 51.01 30.16
CA MET A 144 15.69 50.28 29.04
C MET A 144 14.87 49.03 28.69
N GLN A 145 14.38 48.32 29.69
CA GLN A 145 13.48 47.19 29.50
C GLN A 145 12.18 47.64 28.83
N THR A 146 11.54 48.72 29.31
CA THR A 146 10.32 49.25 28.68
C THR A 146 10.54 49.72 27.24
N LEU A 147 11.70 50.32 26.93
CA LEU A 147 12.04 50.74 25.56
C LEU A 147 12.15 49.54 24.60
N VAL A 148 12.76 48.44 25.07
CA VAL A 148 12.88 47.21 24.27
C VAL A 148 11.51 46.54 24.13
N GLU A 149 10.71 46.45 25.19
CA GLU A 149 9.35 45.91 25.14
C GLU A 149 8.43 46.70 24.19
N ASP A 150 8.54 48.03 24.18
CA ASP A 150 7.82 48.90 23.23
C ASP A 150 8.29 48.69 21.79
N ALA A 151 9.59 48.44 21.58
CA ALA A 151 10.11 48.10 20.26
C ALA A 151 9.59 46.72 19.79
N LEU A 152 9.50 45.74 20.70
CA LEU A 152 8.94 44.43 20.42
C LEU A 152 7.48 44.51 19.99
N THR A 153 6.65 45.37 20.60
CA THR A 153 5.23 45.52 20.20
C THR A 153 5.04 46.01 18.75
N LYS A 154 6.07 46.63 18.15
CA LYS A 154 6.06 47.08 16.75
C LYS A 154 6.72 46.07 15.79
N LEU A 155 7.31 45.01 16.33
CA LEU A 155 8.02 43.98 15.58
C LEU A 155 7.14 43.25 14.55
N PRO A 156 5.86 42.92 14.82
CA PRO A 156 4.99 42.26 13.85
C PRO A 156 4.88 43.02 12.51
N GLY A 157 4.73 44.34 12.54
CA GLY A 157 4.70 45.17 11.32
C GLY A 157 6.05 45.28 10.60
N GLY A 158 7.16 45.05 11.31
CA GLY A 158 8.48 44.89 10.71
C GLY A 158 8.65 43.53 10.01
N VAL A 159 8.08 42.47 10.60
CA VAL A 159 8.04 41.12 10.02
C VAL A 159 7.23 41.10 8.74
N GLU A 160 6.06 41.77 8.71
CA GLU A 160 5.23 41.90 7.50
C GLU A 160 6.05 42.35 6.28
N LYS A 161 6.87 43.39 6.42
CA LYS A 161 7.76 43.89 5.36
C LYS A 161 8.92 42.95 5.05
N GLY A 162 9.41 42.22 6.04
CA GLY A 162 10.47 41.21 5.86
C GLY A 162 9.99 39.99 5.07
N LEU A 163 8.69 39.69 5.12
CA LEU A 163 8.07 38.55 4.45
C LEU A 163 7.93 38.73 2.93
N ASP A 164 8.25 39.89 2.36
CA ASP A 164 8.37 40.02 0.90
C ASP A 164 9.46 39.11 0.33
N LYS A 165 10.47 38.75 1.14
CA LYS A 165 11.47 37.74 0.76
C LYS A 165 10.92 36.32 0.72
N LEU A 166 9.78 36.07 1.38
CA LEU A 166 9.11 34.77 1.38
C LEU A 166 8.66 34.42 -0.04
N ASP A 167 8.22 35.40 -0.83
CA ASP A 167 7.78 35.16 -2.21
C ASP A 167 8.92 34.59 -3.06
N ASN A 168 10.11 35.20 -2.99
CA ASN A 168 11.30 34.69 -3.69
C ASN A 168 11.68 33.28 -3.22
N PHE A 169 11.52 32.98 -1.92
CA PHE A 169 11.78 31.63 -1.41
C PHE A 169 10.78 30.63 -1.99
N LEU A 170 9.50 30.97 -1.97
CA LEU A 170 8.40 30.16 -2.49
C LEU A 170 8.57 29.89 -3.99
N ASP A 171 8.96 30.89 -4.78
CA ASP A 171 9.19 30.75 -6.22
C ASP A 171 10.30 29.72 -6.54
N THR A 172 11.33 29.64 -5.69
CA THR A 172 12.46 28.71 -5.88
C THR A 172 12.25 27.35 -5.22
N LEU A 173 11.19 27.18 -4.42
CA LEU A 173 10.96 25.97 -3.64
C LEU A 173 10.71 24.73 -4.52
N PRO A 174 9.85 24.78 -5.56
CA PRO A 174 9.67 23.64 -6.47
C PRO A 174 10.98 23.17 -7.13
N ASP A 175 11.83 24.12 -7.53
CA ASP A 175 13.11 23.80 -8.18
C ASP A 175 14.12 23.17 -7.21
N LYS A 176 14.11 23.61 -5.94
CA LYS A 176 14.90 22.98 -4.87
C LYS A 176 14.42 21.56 -4.57
N ILE A 177 13.12 21.31 -4.63
CA ILE A 177 12.55 19.96 -4.49
C ILE A 177 13.03 19.06 -5.63
N GLU A 178 12.99 19.57 -6.87
CA GLU A 178 13.44 18.81 -8.05
C GLU A 178 14.95 18.51 -8.00
N ALA A 179 15.76 19.47 -7.57
CA ALA A 179 17.21 19.31 -7.38
C ALA A 179 17.57 18.23 -6.33
N ASN A 180 16.68 17.99 -5.36
CA ASN A 180 16.85 16.98 -4.31
C ASN A 180 16.01 15.71 -4.55
N SER A 181 15.56 15.49 -5.79
CA SER A 181 14.68 14.36 -6.16
C SER A 181 15.21 13.00 -5.71
N SER A 182 16.50 12.70 -5.92
CA SER A 182 17.11 11.43 -5.52
C SER A 182 17.07 11.18 -4.00
N THR A 183 17.31 12.22 -3.20
CA THR A 183 17.22 12.14 -1.73
C THR A 183 15.79 11.84 -1.30
N ILE A 184 14.80 12.51 -1.90
CA ILE A 184 13.38 12.29 -1.62
C ILE A 184 12.98 10.86 -1.99
N GLU A 185 13.40 10.37 -3.16
CA GLU A 185 13.13 9.01 -3.61
C GLU A 185 13.72 7.97 -2.65
N ASN A 186 14.93 8.20 -2.14
CA ASN A 186 15.57 7.32 -1.16
C ASN A 186 14.82 7.31 0.18
N ILE A 187 14.38 8.47 0.66
CA ILE A 187 13.58 8.59 1.89
C ILE A 187 12.28 7.81 1.71
N VAL A 188 11.53 8.06 0.64
CA VAL A 188 10.26 7.39 0.34
C VAL A 188 10.46 5.88 0.20
N THR A 189 11.49 5.45 -0.53
CA THR A 189 11.84 4.03 -0.67
C THR A 189 12.09 3.38 0.69
N SER A 190 12.88 4.04 1.55
CA SER A 190 13.19 3.51 2.89
C SER A 190 11.96 3.40 3.78
N LEU A 191 11.04 4.36 3.70
CA LEU A 191 9.77 4.34 4.44
C LEU A 191 8.86 3.22 3.93
N LEU A 192 8.70 3.09 2.61
CA LEU A 192 7.92 2.00 2.01
C LEU A 192 8.48 0.64 2.39
N TYR A 193 9.80 0.47 2.39
CA TYR A 193 10.43 -0.81 2.75
C TYR A 193 10.16 -1.17 4.21
N LYS A 194 10.22 -0.19 5.12
CA LYS A 194 9.87 -0.40 6.53
C LYS A 194 8.39 -0.79 6.68
N LEU A 195 7.48 -0.10 5.99
CA LEU A 195 6.04 -0.38 6.05
C LEU A 195 5.71 -1.77 5.49
N ILE A 196 6.28 -2.12 4.34
CA ILE A 196 6.05 -3.43 3.70
C ILE A 196 6.56 -4.57 4.57
N ASN A 197 7.71 -4.41 5.23
CA ASN A 197 8.26 -5.42 6.14
C ASN A 197 7.44 -5.58 7.45
N GLN A 198 6.68 -4.56 7.84
CA GLN A 198 5.78 -4.64 8.99
C GLN A 198 4.41 -5.25 8.64
N LEU A 199 4.08 -5.36 7.35
CA LEU A 199 2.82 -5.92 6.89
C LEU A 199 2.88 -7.47 6.94
N ASP A 200 2.17 -8.05 7.89
CA ASP A 200 1.98 -9.50 7.96
C ASP A 200 0.82 -9.93 7.05
N VAL A 201 1.15 -10.24 5.79
CA VAL A 201 0.19 -10.70 4.79
C VAL A 201 -0.41 -12.06 5.17
N HIS A 202 0.33 -12.91 5.87
CA HIS A 202 -0.16 -14.23 6.27
C HIS A 202 -1.35 -14.08 7.22
N SER A 203 -1.14 -13.37 8.32
CA SER A 203 -2.19 -13.12 9.32
C SER A 203 -3.37 -12.36 8.72
N LEU A 204 -3.11 -11.36 7.87
CA LEU A 204 -4.16 -10.61 7.17
C LEU A 204 -5.09 -11.52 6.35
N VAL A 205 -4.52 -12.43 5.56
CA VAL A 205 -5.30 -13.33 4.69
C VAL A 205 -6.00 -14.40 5.54
N GLU A 206 -5.33 -14.95 6.55
CA GLU A 206 -5.92 -15.95 7.44
C GLU A 206 -7.15 -15.39 8.18
N ASP A 207 -7.04 -14.20 8.77
CA ASP A 207 -8.11 -13.55 9.51
C ASP A 207 -9.30 -13.23 8.60
N ASN A 208 -9.04 -12.68 7.40
CA ASN A 208 -10.08 -12.43 6.41
C ASN A 208 -10.82 -13.73 6.00
N LEU A 209 -10.11 -14.83 5.82
CA LEU A 209 -10.71 -16.12 5.46
C LEU A 209 -11.50 -16.75 6.62
N ARG A 210 -11.09 -16.49 7.87
CA ARG A 210 -11.82 -16.90 9.07
C ARG A 210 -13.11 -16.13 9.27
N GLU A 211 -13.16 -14.86 8.89
CA GLU A 211 -14.39 -14.05 8.96
C GLU A 211 -15.45 -14.46 7.92
N TYR A 212 -15.05 -15.10 6.82
CA TYR A 212 -16.00 -15.51 5.79
C TYR A 212 -17.02 -16.52 6.29
N ASP A 213 -18.29 -16.31 5.98
CA ASP A 213 -19.31 -17.31 6.24
C ASP A 213 -19.10 -18.56 5.36
N GLU A 214 -19.71 -19.67 5.76
CA GLU A 214 -19.55 -20.95 5.06
C GLU A 214 -19.98 -20.87 3.60
N GLN A 215 -20.98 -20.02 3.28
CA GLN A 215 -21.48 -19.85 1.91
C GLN A 215 -20.49 -19.09 1.01
N ARG A 216 -19.84 -18.05 1.53
CA ARG A 216 -18.83 -17.29 0.77
C ARG A 216 -17.57 -18.12 0.56
N LEU A 217 -17.12 -18.87 1.57
CA LEU A 217 -16.00 -19.78 1.43
C LEU A 217 -16.29 -20.89 0.41
N GLU A 218 -17.50 -21.48 0.45
CA GLU A 218 -17.96 -22.43 -0.56
C GLU A 218 -17.87 -21.82 -1.96
N LYS A 219 -18.42 -20.62 -2.17
CA LYS A 219 -18.39 -19.94 -3.48
C LYS A 219 -16.97 -19.67 -3.96
N LEU A 220 -16.07 -19.21 -3.09
CA LEU A 220 -14.68 -18.94 -3.46
C LEU A 220 -13.96 -20.21 -3.92
N ILE A 221 -14.02 -21.28 -3.13
CA ILE A 221 -13.34 -22.54 -3.44
C ILE A 221 -13.99 -23.22 -4.63
N LYS A 222 -15.33 -23.22 -4.71
CA LYS A 222 -16.05 -23.77 -5.84
C LYS A 222 -15.68 -23.03 -7.13
N ASN A 223 -15.68 -21.71 -7.14
CA ASN A 223 -15.30 -20.95 -8.33
C ASN A 223 -13.84 -21.21 -8.73
N ALA A 224 -12.93 -21.40 -7.77
CA ALA A 224 -11.54 -21.74 -8.05
C ALA A 224 -11.35 -23.19 -8.58
N SER A 225 -12.28 -24.12 -8.30
CA SER A 225 -12.09 -25.57 -8.53
C SER A 225 -13.03 -26.20 -9.57
N ASN A 226 -14.23 -25.63 -9.78
CA ASN A 226 -15.34 -26.30 -10.48
C ASN A 226 -15.06 -26.59 -11.95
N ASP A 227 -14.23 -25.80 -12.63
CA ASP A 227 -13.89 -26.02 -14.04
C ASP A 227 -13.08 -27.30 -14.26
N GLN A 228 -12.23 -27.68 -13.28
CA GLN A 228 -11.41 -28.89 -13.38
C GLN A 228 -12.16 -30.16 -12.93
N LEU A 229 -13.10 -30.03 -12.00
CA LEU A 229 -13.85 -31.16 -11.44
C LEU A 229 -14.86 -31.74 -12.44
N GLN A 230 -15.49 -30.91 -13.28
CA GLN A 230 -16.41 -31.38 -14.31
C GLN A 230 -15.72 -32.30 -15.32
N TYR A 231 -14.48 -31.99 -15.70
CA TYR A 231 -13.70 -32.82 -16.62
C TYR A 231 -13.49 -34.24 -16.09
N ILE A 232 -13.14 -34.38 -14.80
CA ILE A 232 -12.98 -35.68 -14.13
C ILE A 232 -14.31 -36.45 -14.12
N GLN A 233 -15.43 -35.74 -13.93
CA GLN A 233 -16.77 -36.35 -13.94
C GLN A 233 -17.16 -36.88 -15.33
N TYR A 234 -16.88 -36.13 -16.40
CA TYR A 234 -17.13 -36.58 -17.77
C TYR A 234 -16.22 -37.77 -18.15
N LEU A 235 -14.94 -37.70 -17.82
CA LEU A 235 -14.01 -38.82 -18.02
C LEU A 235 -14.47 -40.08 -17.29
N GLY A 236 -14.88 -39.95 -16.02
CA GLY A 236 -15.41 -41.05 -15.23
C GLY A 236 -16.67 -41.67 -15.84
N ALA A 237 -17.56 -40.85 -16.42
CA ALA A 237 -18.74 -41.34 -17.12
C ALA A 237 -18.35 -42.14 -18.38
N VAL A 238 -17.46 -41.59 -19.21
CA VAL A 238 -16.99 -42.23 -20.45
C VAL A 238 -16.23 -43.52 -20.14
N LEU A 239 -15.34 -43.52 -19.15
CA LEU A 239 -14.61 -44.72 -18.73
C LEU A 239 -15.57 -45.76 -18.14
N GLY A 240 -16.56 -45.35 -17.36
CA GLY A 240 -17.55 -46.25 -16.79
C GLY A 240 -18.53 -46.84 -17.81
N THR A 241 -18.84 -46.13 -18.90
CA THR A 241 -19.62 -46.68 -20.01
C THR A 241 -18.79 -47.66 -20.82
N LEU A 242 -17.54 -47.31 -21.15
CA LEU A 242 -16.61 -48.21 -21.84
C LEU A 242 -16.31 -49.47 -21.03
N GLY A 243 -15.95 -49.33 -19.75
CA GLY A 243 -15.71 -50.46 -18.84
C GLY A 243 -16.95 -51.34 -18.67
N GLY A 244 -18.13 -50.73 -18.53
CA GLY A 244 -19.40 -51.48 -18.50
C GLY A 244 -19.69 -52.25 -19.78
N PHE A 245 -19.37 -51.65 -20.94
CA PHE A 245 -19.54 -52.30 -22.24
C PHE A 245 -18.56 -53.47 -22.45
N ILE A 246 -17.32 -53.33 -21.98
CA ILE A 246 -16.30 -54.39 -22.00
C ILE A 246 -16.75 -55.60 -21.15
N ILE A 247 -17.30 -55.35 -19.96
CA ILE A 247 -17.81 -56.41 -19.08
C ILE A 247 -19.03 -57.11 -19.70
N TRP A 248 -19.91 -56.37 -20.39
CA TRP A 248 -21.16 -56.91 -20.94
C TRP A 248 -21.00 -57.66 -22.28
N LYS A 249 -20.10 -57.21 -23.16
CA LYS A 249 -19.79 -57.88 -24.44
C LYS A 249 -18.29 -57.76 -24.79
N PRO A 250 -17.44 -58.69 -24.30
CA PRO A 250 -15.98 -58.56 -24.39
C PRO A 250 -15.43 -58.60 -25.83
N ILE A 251 -16.01 -59.43 -26.69
CA ILE A 251 -15.55 -59.57 -28.10
C ILE A 251 -15.95 -58.33 -28.92
N GLY A 252 -17.17 -57.82 -28.72
CA GLY A 252 -17.65 -56.62 -29.41
C GLY A 252 -16.94 -55.34 -28.95
N SER A 253 -16.56 -55.27 -27.67
CA SER A 253 -15.80 -54.14 -27.12
C SER A 253 -14.37 -54.08 -27.64
N LEU A 254 -13.71 -55.23 -27.82
CA LEU A 254 -12.36 -55.29 -28.39
C LEU A 254 -12.32 -54.73 -29.82
N ALA A 255 -13.29 -55.11 -30.66
CA ALA A 255 -13.39 -54.60 -32.02
C ALA A 255 -13.64 -53.08 -32.05
N LEU A 256 -14.49 -52.58 -31.15
CA LEU A 256 -14.80 -51.15 -31.03
C LEU A 256 -13.61 -50.34 -30.49
N LEU A 257 -12.83 -50.88 -29.55
CA LEU A 257 -11.61 -50.25 -29.06
C LEU A 257 -10.53 -50.18 -30.14
N ILE A 258 -10.32 -51.27 -30.89
CA ILE A 258 -9.38 -51.28 -32.02
C ILE A 258 -9.82 -50.24 -33.06
N LEU A 259 -11.11 -50.16 -33.38
CA LEU A 259 -11.66 -49.17 -34.29
C LEU A 259 -11.39 -47.74 -33.81
N ILE A 260 -11.67 -47.44 -32.54
CA ILE A 260 -11.42 -46.11 -31.95
C ILE A 260 -9.94 -45.77 -32.03
N ILE A 261 -9.05 -46.68 -31.61
CA ILE A 261 -7.59 -46.48 -31.63
C ILE A 261 -7.08 -46.25 -33.05
N SER A 262 -7.58 -47.03 -34.03
CA SER A 262 -7.23 -46.84 -35.44
C SER A 262 -7.70 -45.49 -35.98
N ILE A 263 -8.89 -45.04 -35.59
CA ILE A 263 -9.44 -43.74 -35.98
C ILE A 263 -8.64 -42.59 -35.35
N THR A 264 -8.31 -42.65 -34.06
CA THR A 264 -7.51 -41.60 -33.40
C THR A 264 -6.11 -41.53 -33.95
N LEU A 265 -5.42 -42.67 -34.15
CA LEU A 265 -4.09 -42.68 -34.78
C LEU A 265 -4.14 -42.19 -36.23
N GLY A 266 -5.21 -42.51 -36.97
CA GLY A 266 -5.44 -42.01 -38.32
C GLY A 266 -5.64 -40.48 -38.35
N LEU A 267 -6.50 -39.96 -37.48
CA LEU A 267 -6.76 -38.53 -37.34
C LEU A 267 -5.52 -37.75 -36.88
N ASP A 268 -4.77 -38.28 -35.91
CA ASP A 268 -3.55 -37.65 -35.40
C ASP A 268 -2.47 -37.58 -36.49
N ASN A 269 -2.25 -38.67 -37.22
CA ASN A 269 -1.35 -38.67 -38.38
C ASN A 269 -1.81 -37.70 -39.48
N LEU A 270 -3.11 -37.60 -39.73
CA LEU A 270 -3.68 -36.71 -40.75
C LEU A 270 -3.54 -35.24 -40.33
N LEU A 271 -3.81 -34.90 -39.08
CA LEU A 271 -3.61 -33.57 -38.50
C LEU A 271 -2.12 -33.19 -38.48
N HIS A 272 -1.24 -34.11 -38.06
CA HIS A 272 0.20 -33.91 -38.08
C HIS A 272 0.72 -33.68 -39.52
N TRP A 273 0.20 -34.44 -40.49
CA TRP A 273 0.52 -34.27 -41.91
C TRP A 273 0.04 -32.91 -42.44
N MET A 274 -1.19 -32.49 -42.13
CA MET A 274 -1.71 -31.17 -42.53
C MET A 274 -0.91 -30.02 -41.90
N LYS A 275 -0.53 -30.13 -40.62
CA LYS A 275 0.27 -29.12 -39.94
C LYS A 275 1.67 -28.98 -40.55
N LYS A 276 2.29 -30.11 -40.95
CA LYS A 276 3.59 -30.11 -41.64
C LYS A 276 3.50 -29.51 -43.05
N LYS A 277 2.36 -29.63 -43.72
CA LYS A 277 2.11 -29.09 -45.08
C LYS A 277 1.79 -27.59 -45.09
N ASN A 278 1.28 -27.02 -43.99
CA ASN A 278 1.00 -25.58 -43.85
C ASN A 278 2.21 -24.73 -43.38
N ILE A 279 3.37 -25.36 -43.12
CA ILE A 279 4.60 -24.69 -42.64
C ILE A 279 5.68 -24.63 -43.75
N GLN A 280 5.35 -25.03 -44.98
CA GLN A 280 6.15 -24.79 -46.21
C GLN A 280 5.35 -23.92 -47.17
#